data_AF-R8B9K6-F1
#
_entry.id   AF-R8B9K6-F1
#
_cell.length_a   1.000
_cell.length_b   1.000
_cell.length_c   1.000
_cell.angle_alpha   90.00
_cell.angle_beta   90.00
_cell.angle_gamma   90.00
#
_symmetry.space_group_name_H-M   'P 1'
#
loop_
_entity.id
_entity.type
_entity.pdbx_description
1 polymer ?
#
loop_
_entity_poly.entity_id
_entity_poly.type
_entity_poly.pdbx_seq_one_letter_code
_entity_poly.pdbx_strand_id
1 'polypeptide(L)'
;MAAFTYSLDVAKFVVAALDLPRWEDESLIYGDKLTFNDILKLYEARGEKWAVTYDSFEKLEKGEFTELPSHVPLYKSRPKQVLQAVLANYSISVIKGFCDISEDESLNKVFPDIKTTPVKDAIDAWFKHKQTEAEV
;
A
#
# COMPACT_ATOMS: atom_id res chain seq x y z
N MET A 1 1.78 11.49 -0.88
CA MET A 1 2.19 10.15 -1.37
C MET A 1 1.54 9.09 -0.48
N ALA A 2 1.76 7.80 -0.69
CA ALA A 2 1.32 6.76 0.24
C ALA A 2 2.53 5.97 0.74
N ALA A 3 2.55 5.66 2.04
CA ALA A 3 3.56 4.80 2.65
C ALA A 3 3.21 3.33 2.45
N PHE A 4 4.19 2.55 2.00
CA PHE A 4 4.11 1.11 1.82
C PHE A 4 5.19 0.46 2.67
N THR A 5 4.80 -0.49 3.50
CA THR A 5 5.73 -1.17 4.42
C THR A 5 5.61 -2.67 4.20
N TYR A 6 6.74 -3.32 3.90
CA TYR A 6 6.76 -4.76 3.78
C TYR A 6 6.50 -5.40 5.16
N SER A 7 5.69 -6.46 5.20
CA SER A 7 5.20 -7.05 6.45
C SER A 7 6.32 -7.54 7.37
N LEU A 8 7.45 -8.01 6.82
CA LEU A 8 8.60 -8.39 7.63
C LEU A 8 9.31 -7.19 8.26
N ASP A 9 9.26 -6.01 7.63
CA ASP A 9 9.82 -4.80 8.23
C ASP A 9 8.93 -4.28 9.36
N VAL A 10 7.59 -4.42 9.24
CA VAL A 10 6.68 -4.18 10.36
C VAL A 10 7.08 -5.03 11.56
N ALA A 11 7.37 -6.32 11.35
CA ALA A 11 7.81 -7.21 12.43
C ALA A 11 9.12 -6.74 13.10
N LYS A 12 10.10 -6.26 12.33
CA LYS A 12 11.34 -5.70 12.89
C LYS A 12 11.07 -4.51 13.81
N PHE A 13 10.22 -3.58 13.38
CA PHE A 13 9.84 -2.43 14.20
C PHE A 13 9.04 -2.84 15.43
N VAL A 14 8.11 -3.78 15.30
CA VAL A 14 7.33 -4.30 16.44
C VAL A 14 8.26 -4.91 17.48
N VAL A 15 9.21 -5.75 17.06
CA VAL A 15 10.18 -6.38 17.98
C VAL A 15 11.03 -5.32 18.67
N ALA A 16 11.59 -4.37 17.91
CA ALA A 16 12.40 -3.29 18.49
C ALA A 16 11.61 -2.38 19.43
N ALA A 17 10.33 -2.13 19.13
CA ALA A 17 9.46 -1.34 19.98
C ALA A 17 9.22 -1.99 21.35
N LEU A 18 9.30 -3.33 21.47
CA LEU A 18 9.16 -4.02 22.77
C LEU A 18 10.20 -3.59 23.79
N ASP A 19 11.37 -3.13 23.34
CA ASP A 19 12.47 -2.67 24.21
C ASP A 19 12.34 -1.18 24.58
N LEU A 20 11.33 -0.47 24.08
CA LEU A 20 11.11 0.94 24.42
C LEU A 20 10.66 1.08 25.89
N PRO A 21 11.17 2.09 26.62
CA PRO A 21 10.76 2.34 28.00
C PRO A 21 9.30 2.80 28.12
N ARG A 22 8.74 3.36 27.04
CA ARG A 22 7.34 3.80 26.93
C ARG A 22 6.90 3.74 25.48
N TRP A 23 5.65 3.38 25.25
CA TRP A 23 5.00 3.51 23.95
C TRP A 23 4.12 4.76 23.94
N GLU A 24 4.20 5.50 22.84
CA GLU A 24 3.23 6.54 22.53
C GLU A 24 1.89 5.90 22.13
N ASP A 25 0.80 6.68 22.19
CA ASP A 25 -0.54 6.22 21.80
C ASP A 25 -0.57 5.77 20.33
N GLU A 26 0.26 6.39 19.48
CA GLU A 26 0.47 6.03 18.09
C GLU A 26 1.95 5.81 17.80
N SER A 27 2.27 4.71 17.12
CA SER A 27 3.62 4.40 16.64
C SER A 27 3.61 4.31 15.13
N LEU A 28 4.20 5.32 14.47
CA LEU A 28 4.21 5.42 13.02
C LEU A 28 5.43 4.72 12.44
N ILE A 29 5.22 3.95 11.37
CA ILE A 29 6.28 3.34 10.58
C ILE A 29 5.99 3.55 9.10
N TYR A 30 7.04 3.72 8.31
CA TYR A 30 6.93 3.69 6.86
C TYR A 30 8.08 2.88 6.27
N GLY A 31 7.81 2.12 5.22
CA GLY A 31 8.84 1.41 4.47
C GLY A 31 9.45 2.30 3.40
N ASP A 32 8.60 2.67 2.45
CA ASP A 32 8.91 3.44 1.26
C ASP A 32 7.66 4.25 0.88
N LYS A 33 7.84 5.42 0.26
CA LYS A 33 6.75 6.33 -0.07
C LYS A 33 6.69 6.51 -1.58
N LEU A 34 5.56 6.18 -2.17
CA LEU A 34 5.35 6.27 -3.61
C LEU A 34 3.94 6.76 -3.94
N THR A 35 3.75 7.23 -5.18
CA THR A 35 2.40 7.33 -5.75
C THR A 35 1.99 5.99 -6.37
N PHE A 36 0.69 5.76 -6.54
CA PHE A 36 0.20 4.60 -7.29
C PHE A 36 0.70 4.59 -8.74
N ASN A 37 0.93 5.77 -9.34
CA ASN A 37 1.54 5.87 -10.68
C ASN A 37 3.00 5.42 -10.70
N ASP A 38 3.76 5.66 -9.63
CA ASP A 38 5.15 5.18 -9.54
C ASP A 38 5.17 3.67 -9.41
N ILE A 39 4.28 3.09 -8.59
CA ILE A 39 4.11 1.65 -8.48
C ILE A 39 3.72 1.04 -9.83
N LEU A 40 2.76 1.64 -10.55
CA LEU A 40 2.35 1.19 -11.87
C LEU A 40 3.55 1.12 -12.83
N LYS A 41 4.40 2.17 -12.87
CA LYS A 41 5.61 2.18 -13.70
C LYS A 41 6.58 1.04 -13.36
N LEU A 42 6.69 0.66 -12.08
CA LEU A 42 7.52 -0.49 -11.66
C LEU A 42 6.99 -1.81 -12.25
N TYR A 43 5.67 -1.98 -12.29
CA TYR A 43 5.04 -3.15 -12.93
C TYR A 43 5.17 -3.10 -14.46
N GLU A 44 4.93 -1.95 -15.09
CA GLU A 44 5.02 -1.83 -16.55
C GLU A 44 6.44 -2.04 -17.09
N ALA A 45 7.46 -1.70 -16.29
CA ALA A 45 8.87 -1.98 -16.60
C ALA A 45 9.20 -3.49 -16.67
N ARG A 46 8.26 -4.38 -16.34
CA ARG A 46 8.38 -5.85 -16.45
C ARG A 46 7.69 -6.41 -17.70
N GLY A 47 7.16 -5.56 -18.57
CA GLY A 47 6.63 -5.93 -19.90
C GLY A 47 5.12 -6.07 -19.99
N GLU A 48 4.39 -5.88 -18.88
CA GLU A 48 2.93 -5.90 -18.87
C GLU A 48 2.36 -4.48 -19.01
N LYS A 49 1.43 -4.27 -19.95
CA LYS A 49 0.68 -3.01 -20.05
C LYS A 49 -0.66 -3.15 -19.38
N TRP A 50 -1.06 -2.10 -18.67
CA TRP A 50 -2.29 -2.09 -17.91
C TRP A 50 -3.33 -1.16 -18.52
N ALA A 51 -4.60 -1.54 -18.45
CA ALA A 51 -5.70 -0.63 -18.70
C ALA A 51 -5.87 0.26 -17.46
N VAL A 52 -5.56 1.55 -17.61
CA VAL A 52 -5.60 2.52 -16.50
C VAL A 52 -6.83 3.41 -16.63
N THR A 53 -7.54 3.60 -15.52
CA THR A 53 -8.65 4.54 -15.39
C THR A 53 -8.38 5.47 -14.21
N TYR A 54 -8.75 6.74 -14.35
CA TYR A 54 -8.63 7.73 -13.29
C TYR A 54 -10.02 8.14 -12.81
N ASP A 55 -10.28 7.92 -11.53
CA ASP A 55 -11.52 8.39 -10.89
C ASP A 55 -11.31 9.82 -10.37
N SER A 56 -12.18 10.74 -10.80
CA SER A 56 -12.19 12.11 -10.30
C SER A 56 -12.59 12.15 -8.82
N PHE A 57 -12.12 13.15 -8.08
CA PHE A 57 -12.51 13.35 -6.69
C PHE A 57 -14.04 13.44 -6.50
N GLU A 58 -14.75 14.16 -7.37
CA GLU A 58 -16.23 14.27 -7.32
C GLU A 58 -16.95 12.92 -7.43
N LYS A 59 -16.46 12.04 -8.32
CA LYS A 59 -16.97 10.67 -8.45
C LYS A 59 -16.76 9.88 -7.15
N LEU A 60 -15.56 9.97 -6.57
CA LEU A 60 -15.24 9.29 -5.32
C LEU A 60 -16.10 9.80 -4.15
N GLU A 61 -16.39 11.11 -4.08
CA GLU A 61 -17.26 11.70 -3.05
C GLU A 61 -18.70 11.16 -3.12
N LYS A 62 -19.18 10.77 -4.30
CA LYS A 62 -20.48 10.10 -4.49
C LYS A 62 -20.47 8.63 -4.04
N GLY A 63 -19.33 8.12 -3.55
CA GLY A 63 -19.15 6.72 -3.20
C GLY A 63 -19.00 5.80 -4.43
N GLU A 64 -18.79 6.38 -5.61
CA GLU A 64 -18.61 5.65 -6.86
C GLU A 64 -17.13 5.32 -7.07
N PHE A 65 -16.86 4.12 -7.56
CA PHE A 65 -15.52 3.64 -7.85
C PHE A 65 -15.53 2.81 -9.13
N THR A 66 -14.54 2.97 -10.01
CA THR A 66 -14.45 2.15 -11.24
C THR A 66 -14.35 0.67 -10.89
N GLU A 67 -15.31 -0.13 -11.34
CA GLU A 67 -15.31 -1.56 -11.11
C GLU A 67 -14.17 -2.23 -11.88
N LEU A 68 -13.32 -2.97 -11.16
CA LEU A 68 -12.26 -3.80 -11.73
C LEU A 68 -12.70 -5.27 -11.74
N PRO A 69 -12.16 -6.10 -12.66
CA PRO A 69 -12.52 -7.52 -12.74
C PRO A 69 -12.35 -8.29 -11.41
N SER A 70 -11.36 -7.91 -10.60
CA SER A 70 -11.11 -8.50 -9.27
C SER A 70 -12.20 -8.22 -8.24
N HIS A 71 -13.07 -7.22 -8.46
CA HIS A 71 -14.17 -6.87 -7.55
C HIS A 71 -15.40 -7.76 -7.73
N VAL A 72 -15.66 -8.24 -8.95
CA VAL A 72 -16.87 -8.99 -9.29
C VAL A 72 -17.08 -10.22 -8.38
N PRO A 73 -16.06 -11.04 -8.09
CA PRO A 73 -16.22 -12.17 -7.17
C PRO A 73 -16.58 -11.76 -5.74
N LEU A 74 -16.16 -10.57 -5.29
CA LEU A 74 -16.39 -10.08 -3.93
C LEU A 74 -17.86 -9.72 -3.68
N TYR A 75 -18.65 -9.51 -4.74
CA TYR A 75 -20.08 -9.21 -4.61
C TYR A 75 -20.91 -10.35 -4.01
N LYS A 76 -20.37 -11.57 -3.99
CA LYS A 76 -20.99 -12.71 -3.31
C LYS A 76 -21.05 -12.54 -1.79
N SER A 77 -20.13 -11.79 -1.20
CA SER A 77 -20.03 -11.60 0.26
C SER A 77 -20.26 -10.15 0.70
N ARG A 78 -20.17 -9.17 -0.21
CA ARG A 78 -20.28 -7.74 0.08
C ARG A 78 -21.13 -7.04 -1.00
N PRO A 79 -22.18 -6.28 -0.66
CA PRO A 79 -22.94 -5.54 -1.68
C PRO A 79 -22.04 -4.61 -2.50
N LYS A 80 -22.33 -4.48 -3.81
CA LYS A 80 -21.50 -3.69 -4.74
C LYS A 80 -21.33 -2.24 -4.29
N GLN A 81 -22.43 -1.57 -3.92
CA GLN A 81 -22.34 -0.17 -3.46
C GLN A 81 -21.48 -0.03 -2.20
N VAL A 82 -21.52 -1.01 -1.29
CA VAL A 82 -20.70 -0.99 -0.08
C VAL A 82 -19.23 -1.14 -0.41
N LEU A 83 -18.87 -2.08 -1.30
CA LEU A 83 -17.47 -2.24 -1.71
C LEU A 83 -16.95 -0.98 -2.43
N GLN A 84 -17.73 -0.42 -3.35
CA GLN A 84 -17.34 0.80 -4.05
C GLN A 84 -17.17 1.98 -3.10
N ALA A 85 -18.09 2.19 -2.16
CA ALA A 85 -17.99 3.26 -1.18
C ALA A 85 -16.74 3.11 -0.28
N VAL A 86 -16.36 1.89 0.10
CA VAL A 86 -15.13 1.64 0.87
C VAL A 86 -13.88 1.98 0.05
N LEU A 87 -13.81 1.54 -1.20
CA LEU A 87 -12.68 1.82 -2.10
C LEU A 87 -12.58 3.32 -2.44
N ALA A 88 -13.72 3.98 -2.63
CA ALA A 88 -13.79 5.41 -2.88
C ALA A 88 -13.28 6.22 -1.66
N ASN A 89 -13.73 5.87 -0.46
CA ASN A 89 -13.24 6.49 0.77
C ASN A 89 -11.74 6.28 0.98
N TYR A 90 -11.23 5.08 0.73
CA TYR A 90 -9.78 4.82 0.78
C TYR A 90 -9.01 5.72 -0.21
N SER A 91 -9.50 5.85 -1.43
CA SER A 91 -8.90 6.72 -2.45
C SER A 91 -8.92 8.18 -2.05
N ILE A 92 -10.01 8.66 -1.44
CA ILE A 92 -10.09 10.01 -0.87
C ILE A 92 -9.05 10.21 0.23
N SER A 93 -8.86 9.23 1.13
CA SER A 93 -7.84 9.31 2.18
C SER A 93 -6.42 9.42 1.60
N VAL A 94 -6.13 8.68 0.53
CA VAL A 94 -4.85 8.82 -0.19
C VAL A 94 -4.70 10.22 -0.79
N ILE A 95 -5.74 10.73 -1.47
CA ILE A 95 -5.72 12.07 -2.08
C ILE A 95 -5.52 13.17 -1.02
N LYS A 96 -6.16 13.04 0.13
CA LYS A 96 -6.04 13.98 1.26
C LYS A 96 -4.71 13.86 2.02
N GLY A 97 -3.85 12.92 1.64
CA GLY A 97 -2.53 12.75 2.25
C GLY A 97 -2.54 11.96 3.56
N PHE A 98 -3.65 11.34 3.96
CA PHE A 98 -3.71 10.55 5.20
C PHE A 98 -2.87 9.27 5.16
N CYS A 99 -2.45 8.85 3.97
CA CYS A 99 -1.49 7.74 3.81
C CYS A 99 -0.04 8.23 3.69
N ASP A 100 0.22 9.54 3.76
CA ASP A 100 1.55 10.11 3.76
C ASP A 100 2.07 10.23 5.20
N ILE A 101 2.67 9.14 5.67
CA ILE A 101 3.09 9.02 7.07
C ILE A 101 4.22 10.00 7.39
N SER A 102 4.07 10.74 8.49
CA SER A 102 5.09 11.67 8.98
C SER A 102 6.41 10.96 9.27
N GLU A 103 7.52 11.55 8.83
CA GLU A 103 8.86 11.01 9.13
C GLU A 103 9.33 11.44 10.51
N ASP A 104 8.87 12.60 10.98
CA ASP A 104 9.33 13.22 12.23
C ASP A 104 8.89 12.45 13.47
N GLU A 105 7.73 11.81 13.41
CA GLU A 105 7.11 11.08 14.51
C GLU A 105 7.24 9.55 14.36
N SER A 106 8.06 9.11 13.40
CA SER A 106 8.18 7.69 13.05
C SER A 106 9.20 6.95 13.92
N LEU A 107 8.93 5.67 14.19
CA LEU A 107 9.90 4.75 14.78
C LEU A 107 11.13 4.55 13.87
N ASN A 108 11.05 4.89 12.58
CA ASN A 108 12.21 4.93 11.69
C ASN A 108 13.30 5.89 12.20
N LYS A 109 12.93 6.99 12.87
CA LYS A 109 13.91 7.89 13.52
C LYS A 109 14.48 7.33 14.82
N VAL A 110 13.67 6.58 15.56
CA VAL A 110 14.07 5.94 16.81
C VAL A 110 15.02 4.76 16.54
N PHE A 111 14.77 4.02 15.47
CA PHE A 111 15.53 2.84 15.06
C PHE A 111 16.14 3.02 13.66
N PRO A 112 17.11 3.93 13.49
CA PRO A 112 17.69 4.24 12.18
C PRO A 112 18.46 3.06 11.55
N ASP A 113 18.80 2.05 12.36
CA ASP A 113 19.48 0.84 11.93
C ASP A 113 18.54 -0.16 11.25
N ILE A 114 17.23 -0.08 11.52
CA ILE A 114 16.23 -0.92 10.85
C ILE A 114 16.03 -0.39 9.43
N LYS A 115 16.65 -1.06 8.46
CA LYS A 115 16.45 -0.76 7.04
C LYS A 115 15.19 -1.43 6.52
N THR A 116 14.37 -0.62 5.86
CA THR A 116 13.13 -1.04 5.22
C THR A 116 13.37 -1.50 3.80
N THR A 117 12.50 -2.38 3.33
CA THR A 117 12.52 -2.95 1.98
C THR A 117 11.84 -1.97 1.03
N PRO A 118 12.54 -1.45 0.00
CA PRO A 118 11.92 -0.61 -1.02
C PRO A 118 10.80 -1.35 -1.75
N VAL A 119 9.75 -0.64 -2.19
CA VAL A 119 8.62 -1.27 -2.91
C VAL A 119 9.12 -2.00 -4.15
N LYS A 120 10.10 -1.43 -4.86
CA LYS A 120 10.73 -2.05 -6.02
C LYS A 120 11.31 -3.44 -5.69
N ASP A 121 12.00 -3.58 -4.57
CA ASP A 121 12.65 -4.83 -4.20
C ASP A 121 11.62 -5.89 -3.79
N ALA A 122 10.52 -5.48 -3.15
CA ALA A 122 9.39 -6.34 -2.87
C ALA A 122 8.69 -6.83 -4.16
N ILE A 123 8.49 -5.95 -5.15
CA ILE A 123 7.96 -6.30 -6.47
C ILE A 123 8.91 -7.27 -7.19
N ASP A 124 10.22 -7.02 -7.15
CA ASP A 124 11.23 -7.88 -7.77
C ASP A 124 11.23 -9.28 -7.17
N ALA A 125 11.11 -9.39 -5.84
CA ALA A 125 10.99 -10.68 -5.16
C ALA A 125 9.71 -11.43 -5.57
N TRP A 126 8.58 -10.72 -5.71
CA TRP A 126 7.31 -11.31 -6.14
C TRP A 126 7.37 -11.89 -7.56
N PHE A 127 7.94 -11.15 -8.51
CA PHE A 127 8.09 -11.65 -9.89
C PHE A 127 9.02 -12.86 -9.99
N LYS A 128 10.11 -12.88 -9.20
CA LYS A 128 11.01 -14.05 -9.14
C LYS A 128 10.27 -15.29 -8.61
N HIS A 129 9.48 -15.14 -7.55
CA HIS A 129 8.69 -16.24 -6.99
C HIS A 129 7.67 -16.80 -7.99
N LYS A 130 6.99 -15.92 -8.74
CA LYS A 130 6.03 -16.36 -9.77
C LYS A 130 6.67 -17.14 -10.91
N GLN A 131 7.89 -16.78 -11.33
CA GLN A 131 8.61 -17.51 -12.36
C GLN A 131 8.95 -18.93 -11.89
N THR A 132 9.39 -19.09 -10.63
CA THR A 132 9.69 -20.41 -10.07
C THR A 132 8.46 -21.30 -9.92
N GLU A 133 7.25 -20.76 -9.69
CA GLU A 133 6.01 -21.54 -9.67
C GLU A 133 5.54 -21.97 -11.06
N ALA A 134 5.92 -21.24 -12.12
CA ALA A 134 5.53 -21.55 -13.49
C ALA A 134 6.44 -22.60 -14.15
N GLU A 135 7.60 -22.89 -13.56
CA GLU A 135 8.60 -23.86 -14.06
C GLU A 135 8.48 -25.25 -13.41
N VAL A 136 7.52 -25.46 -12.50
CA VAL A 136 7.24 -26.72 -11.78
C VAL A 136 5.90 -27.29 -12.23
#